data_AF-A0A2E4DA26-F1
#
_entry.id   AF-A0A2E4DA26-F1
#
_cell.length_a   1.000
_cell.length_b   1.000
_cell.length_c   1.000
_cell.angle_alpha   90.00
_cell.angle_beta   90.00
_cell.angle_gamma   90.00
#
_symmetry.space_group_name_H-M   'P 1'
#
loop_
_entity.id
_entity.type
_entity.pdbx_description
1 polymer ?
#
loop_
_entity_poly.entity_id
_entity_poly.type
_entity_poly.pdbx_seq_one_letter_code
_entity_poly.pdbx_strand_id
1 'polypeptide(L)'
;MKSVLLIFSLISFAVFSAPENPVGPLLESMKLISNQDLSCSTEKECGVLAIGDQACGGPTSYLIVSNNNPQLPLLTEMAFMSKKVEEQYNEQYDIVSTCILLAKPEFECQSNICVRTR
;
A
#
# COMPACT_ATOMS: atom_id res chain seq x y z
N MET A 1 15.56 -54.77 13.70
CA MET A 1 16.80 -54.49 14.46
C MET A 1 17.79 -53.93 13.46
N LYS A 2 18.18 -52.65 13.43
CA LYS A 2 18.46 -51.68 14.50
C LYS A 2 17.89 -50.31 14.12
N SER A 3 17.33 -49.65 15.13
CA SER A 3 16.74 -48.32 15.12
C SER A 3 17.69 -47.27 14.55
N VAL A 4 17.25 -46.55 13.53
CA VAL A 4 17.70 -45.17 13.32
C VAL A 4 16.75 -44.32 14.17
N LEU A 5 17.27 -43.94 15.33
CA LEU A 5 16.57 -43.17 16.35
C LEU A 5 16.17 -41.81 15.78
N LEU A 6 14.87 -41.56 15.73
CA LEU A 6 14.26 -40.26 15.57
C LEU A 6 14.81 -39.31 16.65
N ILE A 7 15.59 -38.32 16.23
CA ILE A 7 15.79 -37.09 16.99
C ILE A 7 15.52 -35.93 16.03
N PHE A 8 14.26 -35.83 15.57
CA PHE A 8 13.71 -34.53 15.21
C PHE A 8 13.56 -33.77 16.52
N SER A 9 14.61 -33.04 16.88
CA SER A 9 14.59 -32.08 17.96
C SER A 9 13.41 -31.13 17.73
N LEU A 10 12.37 -31.28 18.57
CA LEU A 10 11.21 -30.40 18.68
C LEU A 10 11.65 -29.05 19.23
N ILE A 11 12.45 -28.31 18.46
CA ILE A 11 12.51 -26.86 18.64
C ILE A 11 11.34 -26.31 17.84
N SER A 12 10.17 -26.27 18.47
CA SER A 12 9.14 -25.31 18.09
C SER A 12 9.73 -23.92 18.32
N PHE A 13 10.55 -23.46 17.37
CA PHE A 13 10.68 -22.03 17.15
C PHE A 13 9.27 -21.60 16.75
N ALA A 14 8.49 -21.13 17.72
CA ALA A 14 7.37 -20.26 17.42
C ALA A 14 7.99 -19.09 16.66
N VAL A 15 7.88 -19.12 15.34
CA VAL A 15 8.25 -18.01 14.48
C VAL A 15 7.30 -16.90 14.91
N PHE A 16 7.80 -15.99 15.73
CA PHE A 16 7.11 -14.78 16.14
C PHE A 16 7.03 -13.89 14.90
N SER A 17 6.09 -14.20 14.00
CA SER A 17 5.81 -13.35 12.85
C SER A 17 5.13 -12.09 13.39
N ALA A 18 5.73 -10.94 13.14
CA ALA A 18 5.05 -9.67 13.38
C ALA A 18 3.70 -9.67 12.65
N PRO A 19 2.65 -9.05 13.22
CA PRO A 19 1.36 -8.93 12.55
C PRO A 19 1.56 -8.17 11.24
N GLU A 20 1.09 -8.75 10.13
CA GLU A 20 1.29 -8.16 8.79
C GLU A 20 0.48 -6.86 8.64
N ASN A 21 1.08 -5.84 8.00
CA ASN A 21 0.39 -4.58 7.75
C ASN A 21 -0.69 -4.77 6.66
N PRO A 22 -1.96 -4.43 6.95
CA PRO A 22 -3.09 -4.68 6.05
C PRO A 22 -3.11 -3.81 4.78
N VAL A 23 -2.31 -2.74 4.70
CA VAL A 23 -2.29 -1.83 3.54
C VAL A 23 -1.59 -2.44 2.33
N GLY A 24 -0.62 -3.34 2.53
CA GLY A 24 0.15 -3.94 1.43
C GLY A 24 -0.74 -4.62 0.38
N PRO A 25 -1.57 -5.61 0.76
CA PRO A 25 -2.49 -6.29 -0.16
C PRO A 25 -3.51 -5.34 -0.82
N LEU A 26 -3.98 -4.34 -0.08
CA LEU A 26 -4.91 -3.35 -0.60
C LEU A 26 -4.25 -2.47 -1.65
N LEU A 27 -3.02 -1.99 -1.40
CA LEU A 27 -2.25 -1.19 -2.34
C LEU A 27 -1.98 -1.94 -3.65
N GLU A 28 -1.64 -3.23 -3.60
CA GLU A 28 -1.45 -4.04 -4.80
C GLU A 28 -2.74 -4.17 -5.62
N SER A 29 -3.87 -4.37 -4.94
CA SER A 29 -5.19 -4.40 -5.60
C SER A 29 -5.51 -3.06 -6.26
N MET A 30 -5.24 -1.95 -5.59
CA MET A 30 -5.45 -0.60 -6.13
C MET A 30 -4.55 -0.29 -7.32
N LYS A 31 -3.28 -0.73 -7.31
CA LYS A 31 -2.38 -0.60 -8.46
C LYS A 31 -2.92 -1.32 -9.69
N LEU A 32 -3.43 -2.55 -9.51
CA LEU A 32 -4.03 -3.31 -10.60
C LEU A 32 -5.24 -2.59 -11.21
N ILE A 33 -6.12 -2.02 -10.37
CA ILE A 33 -7.30 -1.26 -10.82
C ILE A 33 -6.88 0.05 -11.51
N SER A 34 -5.94 0.79 -10.92
CA SER A 34 -5.42 2.05 -11.49
C SER A 34 -4.81 1.82 -12.87
N ASN A 35 -4.00 0.77 -13.02
CA ASN A 35 -3.33 0.42 -14.28
C ASN A 35 -4.27 0.02 -15.42
N GLN A 36 -5.57 -0.18 -15.17
CA GLN A 36 -6.55 -0.41 -16.22
C GLN A 36 -6.76 0.84 -17.09
N ASP A 37 -6.63 2.03 -16.50
CA ASP A 37 -6.75 3.28 -17.22
C ASP A 37 -5.95 4.39 -16.52
N LEU A 38 -4.82 4.73 -17.12
CA LEU A 38 -3.99 5.89 -16.76
C LEU A 38 -4.01 6.95 -17.87
N SER A 39 -5.02 6.92 -18.75
CA SER A 39 -5.07 7.80 -19.91
C SER A 39 -5.24 9.27 -19.51
N CYS A 40 -4.57 10.16 -20.24
CA CYS A 40 -4.69 11.60 -20.07
C CYS A 40 -4.42 12.32 -21.39
N SER A 41 -4.99 13.51 -21.54
CA SER A 41 -4.66 14.48 -22.60
C SER A 41 -3.85 15.65 -22.06
N THR A 42 -4.08 16.00 -20.78
CA THR A 42 -3.38 17.07 -20.06
C THR A 42 -3.02 16.64 -18.65
N GLU A 43 -2.03 17.29 -18.05
CA GLU A 43 -1.62 17.01 -16.66
C GLU A 43 -2.74 17.17 -15.63
N LYS A 44 -3.76 17.99 -15.92
CA LYS A 44 -4.93 18.21 -15.05
C LYS A 44 -5.80 16.96 -14.87
N GLU A 45 -5.66 16.00 -15.77
CA GLU A 45 -6.34 14.71 -15.71
C GLU A 45 -5.54 13.68 -14.91
N CYS A 46 -4.34 14.01 -14.46
CA CYS A 46 -3.57 13.16 -13.57
C CYS A 46 -3.77 13.56 -12.12
N GLY A 47 -3.61 12.58 -11.24
CA GLY A 47 -3.77 12.77 -9.81
C GLY A 47 -2.96 11.77 -9.01
N VAL A 48 -3.01 11.96 -7.70
CA VAL A 48 -2.40 11.04 -6.75
C VAL A 48 -3.32 10.82 -5.57
N LEU A 49 -3.48 9.56 -5.18
CA LEU A 49 -4.18 9.15 -3.96
C LEU A 49 -3.16 8.83 -2.87
N ALA A 50 -3.44 9.32 -1.65
CA ALA A 50 -2.70 8.98 -0.45
C ALA A 50 -3.23 7.67 0.13
N ILE A 51 -2.36 6.69 0.36
CA ILE A 51 -2.71 5.32 0.78
C ILE A 51 -2.13 5.04 2.16
N GLY A 52 -2.96 4.57 3.08
CA GLY A 52 -2.58 4.25 4.45
C GLY A 52 -2.45 5.47 5.37
N ASP A 53 -2.02 5.21 6.60
CA ASP A 53 -1.67 6.18 7.64
C ASP A 53 -0.53 5.58 8.49
N GLN A 54 0.66 6.15 8.38
CA GLN A 54 1.77 5.78 9.25
C GLN A 54 1.47 6.18 10.70
N ALA A 55 2.03 5.46 11.68
CA ALA A 55 1.80 5.76 13.10
C ALA A 55 2.18 7.19 13.53
N CYS A 56 3.15 7.80 12.84
CA CYS A 56 3.54 9.20 13.06
C CYS A 56 2.70 10.22 12.26
N GLY A 57 1.68 9.76 11.55
CA GLY A 57 0.89 10.51 10.59
C GLY A 57 1.49 10.54 9.18
N GLY A 58 0.61 10.82 8.22
CA GLY A 58 0.95 10.85 6.80
C GLY A 58 0.80 9.48 6.14
N PRO A 59 0.69 9.41 4.80
CA PRO A 59 0.40 8.16 4.14
C PRO A 59 1.60 7.21 4.12
N THR A 60 1.31 5.91 4.04
CA THR A 60 2.30 4.85 3.83
C THR A 60 2.76 4.79 2.39
N SER A 61 1.92 5.19 1.44
CA SER A 61 2.28 5.26 0.03
C SER A 61 1.42 6.26 -0.75
N TYR A 62 1.80 6.48 -2.00
CA TYR A 62 1.05 7.27 -2.96
C TYR A 62 0.80 6.46 -4.22
N LEU A 63 -0.39 6.59 -4.80
CA LEU A 63 -0.79 5.93 -6.03
C LEU A 63 -1.13 6.98 -7.10
N ILE A 64 -0.43 6.94 -8.24
CA ILE A 64 -0.79 7.74 -9.42
C ILE A 64 -2.06 7.17 -10.04
N VAL A 65 -2.98 8.07 -10.39
CA VAL A 65 -4.26 7.74 -11.03
C VAL A 65 -4.54 8.71 -12.18
N SER A 66 -5.39 8.29 -13.10
CA SER A 66 -6.07 9.21 -14.01
C SER A 66 -7.45 9.58 -13.46
N ASN A 67 -7.80 10.86 -13.57
CA ASN A 67 -9.13 11.37 -13.28
C ASN A 67 -10.17 10.90 -14.32
N ASN A 68 -9.71 10.39 -15.47
CA ASN A 68 -10.56 9.77 -16.49
C ASN A 68 -10.86 8.30 -16.18
N ASN A 69 -10.11 7.68 -15.26
CA ASN A 69 -10.31 6.26 -14.92
C ASN A 69 -11.73 6.07 -14.36
N PRO A 70 -12.56 5.20 -14.96
CA PRO A 70 -13.95 5.00 -14.52
C PRO A 70 -14.05 4.40 -13.10
N GLN A 71 -12.97 3.79 -12.60
CA GLN A 71 -12.86 3.24 -11.24
C GLN A 71 -12.31 4.26 -10.22
N LEU A 72 -12.09 5.53 -10.59
CA LEU A 72 -11.61 6.54 -9.65
C LEU A 72 -12.45 6.65 -8.36
N PRO A 73 -13.81 6.58 -8.40
CA PRO A 73 -14.59 6.59 -7.17
C PRO A 73 -14.28 5.39 -6.25
N LEU A 74 -14.12 4.19 -6.83
CA LEU A 74 -13.73 3.00 -6.09
C LEU A 74 -12.32 3.14 -5.51
N LEU A 75 -11.35 3.61 -6.31
CA LEU A 75 -9.98 3.85 -5.86
C LEU A 75 -9.92 4.87 -4.71
N THR A 76 -10.76 5.91 -4.76
CA THR A 76 -10.86 6.92 -3.70
C THR A 76 -11.40 6.31 -2.41
N GLU A 77 -12.43 5.48 -2.49
CA GLU A 77 -12.97 4.76 -1.33
C GLU A 77 -11.95 3.77 -0.75
N MET A 78 -11.25 3.02 -1.61
CA MET A 78 -10.18 2.11 -1.17
C MET A 78 -9.03 2.88 -0.49
N ALA A 79 -8.67 4.08 -0.99
CA ALA A 79 -7.70 4.94 -0.34
C ALA A 79 -8.17 5.36 1.07
N PHE A 80 -9.42 5.79 1.21
CA PHE A 80 -10.00 6.12 2.51
C PHE A 80 -9.99 4.92 3.47
N MET A 81 -10.41 3.75 2.99
CA MET A 81 -10.42 2.52 3.79
C MET A 81 -9.01 2.06 4.18
N SER A 82 -8.02 2.23 3.29
CA SER A 82 -6.62 1.92 3.61
C SER A 82 -6.12 2.73 4.81
N LYS A 83 -6.48 4.01 4.88
CA LYS A 83 -6.17 4.88 6.01
C LYS A 83 -6.77 4.34 7.29
N LYS A 84 -8.08 4.03 7.28
CA LYS A 84 -8.80 3.55 8.46
C LYS A 84 -8.28 2.24 9.00
N VAL A 85 -7.94 1.31 8.11
CA VAL A 85 -7.45 0.00 8.51
C VAL A 85 -6.02 0.08 9.05
N GLU A 86 -5.18 0.99 8.53
CA GLU A 86 -3.83 1.20 9.10
C GLU A 86 -3.85 1.95 10.42
N GLU A 87 -4.70 2.98 10.57
CA GLU A 87 -4.95 3.66 11.86
C GLU A 87 -5.26 2.63 12.96
N GLN A 88 -6.21 1.72 12.69
CA GLN A 88 -6.61 0.65 13.61
C GLN A 88 -5.48 -0.35 13.88
N TYR A 89 -4.72 -0.74 12.85
CA TYR A 89 -3.56 -1.62 13.00
C TYR A 89 -2.49 -0.99 13.90
N ASN A 90 -2.21 0.31 13.72
CA ASN A 90 -1.23 1.03 14.51
C ASN A 90 -1.63 1.10 15.99
N GLU A 91 -2.90 1.43 16.26
CA GLU A 91 -3.47 1.46 17.61
C GLU A 91 -3.47 0.08 18.27
N GLN A 92 -3.86 -0.97 17.54
CA GLN A 92 -3.99 -2.31 18.08
C GLN A 92 -2.64 -2.94 18.46
N TYR A 93 -1.58 -2.65 17.70
CA TYR A 93 -0.28 -3.29 17.83
C TYR A 93 0.81 -2.36 18.35
N ASP A 94 0.44 -1.19 18.88
CA ASP A 94 1.35 -0.18 19.42
C ASP A 94 2.50 0.15 18.45
N ILE A 95 2.17 0.27 17.16
CA ILE A 95 3.16 0.47 16.10
C ILE A 95 3.79 1.85 16.26
N VAL A 96 5.13 1.88 16.18
CA VAL A 96 5.92 3.12 16.17
C VAL A 96 6.62 3.28 14.82
N SER A 97 6.60 4.49 14.27
CA SER A 97 7.27 4.84 13.01
C SER A 97 8.41 5.82 13.26
N THR A 98 9.35 5.95 12.31
CA THR A 98 10.51 6.84 12.38
C THR A 98 10.21 8.32 12.10
N CYS A 99 8.93 8.72 12.04
CA CYS A 99 8.49 10.10 11.75
C CYS A 99 9.04 10.67 10.44
N ILE A 100 9.16 9.83 9.40
CA ILE A 100 9.60 10.26 8.07
C ILE A 100 8.38 10.60 7.22
N LEU A 101 8.22 11.88 6.90
CA LEU A 101 7.17 12.32 5.98
C LEU A 101 7.53 11.94 4.54
N LEU A 102 6.63 11.19 3.88
CA LEU A 102 6.75 10.93 2.45
C LEU A 102 6.37 12.18 1.67
N ALA A 103 7.25 12.61 0.77
CA ALA A 103 6.95 13.67 -0.17
C ALA A 103 5.84 13.20 -1.12
N LYS A 104 4.81 14.02 -1.28
CA LYS A 104 3.80 13.83 -2.33
C LYS A 104 4.52 13.86 -3.68
N PRO A 105 4.36 12.83 -4.53
CA PRO A 105 5.06 12.79 -5.80
C PRO A 105 4.52 13.83 -6.77
N GLU A 106 5.41 14.26 -7.66
CA GLU A 106 5.03 15.00 -8.87
C GLU A 106 4.57 14.00 -9.95
N PHE A 107 3.71 14.47 -10.84
CA PHE A 107 3.18 13.67 -11.94
C PHE A 107 3.01 14.50 -13.19
N GLU A 108 3.10 13.85 -14.34
CA GLU A 108 2.91 14.47 -15.65
C GLU A 108 2.05 13.57 -16.54
N CYS A 109 1.39 14.20 -17.52
CA CYS A 109 0.79 13.46 -18.63
C CYS A 109 1.85 13.26 -19.73
N GLN A 110 2.52 12.11 -19.71
CA GLN A 110 3.57 11.78 -20.66
C GLN A 110 3.04 10.74 -21.65
N SER A 111 3.09 11.04 -22.95
CA SER A 111 2.63 10.13 -24.01
C SER A 111 1.19 9.63 -23.81
N ASN A 112 0.32 10.52 -23.34
CA ASN A 112 -1.08 10.25 -22.99
C ASN A 112 -1.29 9.29 -21.81
N ILE A 113 -0.28 9.15 -20.94
CA ILE A 113 -0.32 8.31 -19.75
C ILE A 113 0.12 9.14 -18.53
N CYS A 114 -0.62 9.05 -17.44
CA CYS A 114 -0.23 9.63 -16.16
C CYS A 114 0.96 8.86 -15.57
N VAL A 115 2.09 9.55 -15.39
CA VAL A 115 3.33 8.97 -14.86
C VAL A 115 3.84 9.79 -13.68
N ARG A 116 4.49 9.11 -12.72
CA ARG A 116 5.26 9.77 -11.66
C ARG A 116 6.56 10.33 -12.25
N THR A 117 6.93 11.55 -11.88
CA THR A 117 8.17 12.21 -12.35
C THR A 117 9.19 12.47 -11.25
N ARG A 118 8.78 12.61 -9.99
CA ARG A 118 9.64 12.64 -8.80
C ARG A 118 8.99 12.00 -7.58
#